data_AF-A0A2T0ARR7-F1
#
_entry.id   AF-A0A2T0ARR7-F1
#
_cell.length_a   1.000
_cell.length_b   1.000
_cell.length_c   1.000
_cell.angle_alpha   90.00
_cell.angle_beta   90.00
_cell.angle_gamma   90.00
#
_symmetry.space_group_name_H-M   'P 1'
#
loop_
_entity.id
_entity.type
_entity.pdbx_description
1 polymer ?
#
loop_
_entity_poly.entity_id
_entity_poly.type
_entity_poly.pdbx_seq_one_letter_code
_entity_poly.pdbx_strand_id
1 'polypeptide(L)'
;MGDLNCKLAPCKEACPAGVDVPRYVRYIRQGELQKALEVIKESIPFPAICGYACVHPCESKCARNQLDAPVAIRLLKRFAAEQGAVEAGCKEGANAKAATGKKVAVIGAGPSGLTAAYYLARCGHQVTVFEAKPEAGGMMRYGIPAYRLPREILDKEIAAIKEAGVEIRVNSPVTSLDELKKDYDAVLVACGSWKTSKLGISGEDLPGVKDGLAFLEEVNGGQAVSIGKKVAVIGGGNTAIDAARTARRLGAKEVTIFYRRTRAEMPASEEEINGALEEGVRIEFLAAPVSIDQVGGSLNLTCQRMELKGKDASGRPKPVPVAGSEFSNIFDTVIVAIGQAPEVPATWGLEVAEGGQLKACAETLATNKEGVFAAGDVVSGPASIIEAIAQGKRAAVSIDKFLGGEGKINGYELEKSAANEPEVILTPTARTYVPVIPLGDRLHSFAGVELGFDTVAAQKEAKRCLACDLREFYVEVDGNGCKECGYCAHVCTLGVFAPANYFNDRGYKPMVAVHPEKCIGCLKCFFVCPDFSISIEKNV
;
A
#
# COMPACT_ATOMS: atom_id res chain seq x y z
N MET A 1 8.44 -18.66 -27.50
CA MET A 1 8.01 -17.61 -28.46
C MET A 1 7.77 -16.36 -27.63
N GLY A 2 8.60 -15.34 -27.86
CA GLY A 2 8.67 -14.13 -27.04
C GLY A 2 7.40 -13.28 -27.13
N ASP A 3 7.18 -12.53 -26.05
CA ASP A 3 6.09 -11.59 -25.81
C ASP A 3 5.53 -10.93 -27.08
N LEU A 4 4.21 -11.04 -27.30
CA LEU A 4 3.52 -9.92 -27.92
C LEU A 4 3.77 -8.71 -27.00
N ASN A 5 4.48 -7.72 -27.53
CA ASN A 5 4.81 -6.42 -26.94
C ASN A 5 3.57 -5.72 -26.35
N CYS A 6 3.10 -6.13 -25.18
CA CYS A 6 2.08 -5.38 -24.46
C CYS A 6 2.78 -4.22 -23.77
N LYS A 7 2.53 -3.01 -24.26
CA LYS A 7 2.93 -1.76 -23.62
C LYS A 7 2.65 -1.77 -22.12
N LEU A 8 3.65 -1.41 -21.32
CA LEU A 8 3.50 -1.33 -19.88
C LEU A 8 2.61 -0.15 -19.49
N ALA A 9 1.41 -0.43 -18.99
CA ALA A 9 0.51 0.61 -18.50
C ALA A 9 1.04 1.24 -17.19
N PRO A 10 0.91 2.57 -17.02
CA PRO A 10 1.50 3.26 -15.86
C PRO A 10 0.88 2.84 -14.52
N CYS A 11 -0.36 2.37 -14.51
CA CYS A 11 -0.99 1.79 -13.32
C CYS A 11 -0.41 0.43 -12.92
N LYS A 12 0.05 -0.38 -13.89
CA LYS A 12 0.74 -1.66 -13.65
C LYS A 12 2.18 -1.40 -13.19
N GLU A 13 2.88 -0.49 -13.86
CA GLU A 13 4.23 -0.03 -13.48
C GLU A 13 4.27 0.51 -12.04
N ALA A 14 3.26 1.30 -11.66
CA ALA A 14 3.17 1.89 -10.33
C ALA A 14 2.75 0.91 -9.23
N CYS A 15 2.24 -0.28 -9.57
CA CYS A 15 1.84 -1.27 -8.57
C CYS A 15 3.07 -2.08 -8.14
N PRO A 16 3.49 -2.04 -6.85
CA PRO A 16 4.67 -2.80 -6.41
C PRO A 16 4.58 -4.31 -6.67
N ALA A 17 3.37 -4.87 -6.63
CA ALA A 17 3.13 -6.28 -6.90
C ALA A 17 2.89 -6.60 -8.39
N GLY A 18 2.91 -5.60 -9.27
CA GLY A 18 2.77 -5.77 -10.73
C GLY A 18 1.39 -6.20 -11.22
N VAL A 19 0.33 -5.89 -10.45
CA VAL A 19 -1.06 -6.28 -10.81
C VAL A 19 -1.45 -5.72 -12.18
N ASP A 20 -1.98 -6.58 -13.04
CA ASP A 20 -2.42 -6.20 -14.39
C ASP A 20 -3.77 -5.45 -14.37
N VAL A 21 -3.69 -4.17 -13.99
CA VAL A 21 -4.84 -3.29 -13.83
C VAL A 21 -5.69 -3.19 -15.10
N PRO A 22 -5.14 -2.88 -16.28
CA PRO A 22 -5.97 -2.71 -17.47
C PRO A 22 -6.74 -3.99 -17.83
N ARG A 23 -6.12 -5.17 -17.66
CA ARG A 23 -6.74 -6.45 -18.03
C ARG A 23 -7.94 -6.78 -17.13
N TYR A 24 -7.81 -6.71 -15.80
CA TYR A 24 -8.97 -7.01 -14.94
C TYR A 24 -10.06 -5.94 -15.04
N VAL A 25 -9.70 -4.66 -15.24
CA VAL A 25 -10.68 -3.59 -15.44
C VAL A 25 -11.48 -3.81 -16.73
N ARG A 26 -10.82 -4.32 -17.78
CA ARG A 26 -11.50 -4.70 -19.03
C ARG A 26 -12.50 -5.82 -18.83
N TYR A 27 -12.15 -6.84 -18.05
CA TYR A 27 -13.08 -7.92 -17.68
C TYR A 27 -14.27 -7.41 -16.86
N ILE A 28 -14.05 -6.49 -15.90
CA ILE A 28 -15.17 -5.84 -15.19
C ILE A 28 -16.07 -5.08 -16.16
N ARG A 29 -15.48 -4.31 -17.10
CA ARG A 29 -16.23 -3.60 -18.15
C ARG A 29 -17.11 -4.55 -18.98
N GLN A 30 -16.66 -5.79 -19.20
CA GLN A 30 -17.37 -6.82 -19.96
C GLN A 30 -18.34 -7.65 -19.09
N GLY A 31 -18.36 -7.46 -17.77
CA GLY A 31 -19.13 -8.28 -16.84
C GLY A 31 -18.52 -9.66 -16.55
N GLU A 32 -17.28 -9.91 -16.96
CA GLU A 32 -16.58 -11.18 -16.74
C GLU A 32 -15.84 -11.18 -15.39
N LEU A 33 -16.60 -11.16 -14.28
CA LEU A 33 -16.06 -10.89 -12.95
C LEU A 33 -15.10 -11.99 -12.44
N GLN A 34 -15.40 -13.25 -12.78
CA GLN A 34 -14.51 -14.36 -12.46
C GLN A 34 -13.12 -14.20 -13.09
N LYS A 35 -13.06 -13.89 -14.39
CA LYS A 35 -11.78 -13.65 -15.08
C LYS A 35 -11.06 -12.43 -14.51
N ALA A 36 -11.81 -11.38 -14.14
CA ALA A 36 -11.21 -10.22 -13.48
C ALA A 36 -10.52 -10.61 -12.15
N LEU A 37 -11.17 -11.44 -11.33
CA LEU A 37 -10.60 -11.93 -10.08
C LEU A 37 -9.37 -12.82 -10.31
N GLU A 38 -9.44 -13.73 -11.28
CA GLU A 38 -8.33 -14.61 -11.66
C GLU A 38 -7.09 -13.82 -12.08
N VAL A 39 -7.26 -12.78 -12.90
CA VAL A 39 -6.18 -11.86 -13.30
C VAL A 39 -5.53 -11.19 -12.09
N ILE A 40 -6.33 -10.74 -11.12
CA ILE A 40 -5.78 -10.12 -9.90
C ILE A 40 -4.97 -11.17 -9.11
N LYS A 41 -5.49 -12.39 -8.98
CA LYS A 41 -4.87 -13.51 -8.25
C LYS A 41 -3.58 -14.05 -8.89
N GLU A 42 -3.33 -13.78 -10.16
CA GLU A 42 -2.01 -14.06 -10.77
C GLU A 42 -0.88 -13.30 -10.06
N SER A 43 -1.18 -12.10 -9.54
CA SER A 43 -0.17 -11.19 -9.01
C SER A 43 -0.14 -11.11 -7.49
N ILE A 44 -1.28 -11.28 -6.82
CA ILE A 44 -1.42 -11.14 -5.37
C ILE A 44 -2.38 -12.19 -4.76
N PRO A 45 -2.13 -12.67 -3.53
CA PRO A 45 -3.04 -13.59 -2.85
C PRO A 45 -4.19 -12.90 -2.11
N PHE A 46 -4.18 -11.56 -2.03
CA PHE A 46 -5.09 -10.75 -1.21
C PHE A 46 -5.91 -9.74 -2.04
N PRO A 47 -6.67 -10.15 -3.06
CA PRO A 47 -7.47 -9.23 -3.87
C PRO A 47 -8.45 -8.37 -3.05
N ALA A 48 -9.17 -8.96 -2.10
CA ALA A 48 -10.17 -8.26 -1.30
C ALA A 48 -9.52 -7.30 -0.31
N ILE A 49 -8.57 -7.74 0.52
CA ILE A 49 -7.84 -6.86 1.46
C ILE A 49 -7.21 -5.68 0.72
N CYS A 50 -6.61 -5.91 -0.46
CA CYS A 50 -6.08 -4.81 -1.28
C CYS A 50 -7.18 -3.90 -1.85
N GLY A 51 -8.39 -4.39 -2.06
CA GLY A 51 -9.55 -3.59 -2.40
C GLY A 51 -10.06 -2.74 -1.24
N TYR A 52 -9.88 -3.19 0.00
CA TYR A 52 -10.28 -2.45 1.20
C TYR A 52 -9.23 -1.43 1.63
N ALA A 53 -7.97 -1.82 1.77
CA ALA A 53 -6.98 -1.05 2.53
C ALA A 53 -5.70 -0.65 1.77
N CYS A 54 -5.61 -0.89 0.46
CA CYS A 54 -4.44 -0.48 -0.32
C CYS A 54 -4.36 1.04 -0.50
N VAL A 55 -3.15 1.60 -0.45
CA VAL A 55 -2.85 3.03 -0.73
C VAL A 55 -2.84 3.38 -2.22
N HIS A 56 -3.26 2.43 -3.07
CA HIS A 56 -3.60 2.62 -4.49
C HIS A 56 -2.60 3.46 -5.35
N PRO A 57 -1.28 3.18 -5.32
CA PRO A 57 -0.29 3.93 -6.10
C PRO A 57 -0.57 3.88 -7.63
N CYS A 58 -1.27 2.84 -8.07
CA CYS A 58 -1.79 2.70 -9.43
C CYS A 58 -2.76 3.82 -9.85
N GLU A 59 -3.55 4.39 -8.94
CA GLU A 59 -4.45 5.52 -9.20
C GLU A 59 -3.67 6.83 -9.32
N SER A 60 -2.63 7.00 -8.49
CA SER A 60 -1.76 8.18 -8.51
C SER A 60 -1.02 8.35 -9.85
N LYS A 61 -0.68 7.24 -10.52
CA LYS A 61 -0.03 7.24 -11.84
C LYS A 61 -1.00 6.96 -13.00
N CYS A 62 -2.31 6.94 -12.76
CA CYS A 62 -3.29 6.68 -13.81
C CYS A 62 -3.18 7.72 -14.94
N ALA A 63 -3.08 7.27 -16.18
CA ALA A 63 -2.97 8.18 -17.34
C ALA A 63 -4.20 9.09 -17.51
N ARG A 64 -5.34 8.68 -16.94
CA ARG A 64 -6.61 9.42 -16.90
C ARG A 64 -6.50 10.74 -16.12
N ASN A 65 -5.53 10.88 -15.21
CA ASN A 65 -5.25 12.14 -14.50
C ASN A 65 -4.92 13.29 -15.45
N GLN A 66 -4.56 13.00 -16.71
CA GLN A 66 -4.44 14.04 -17.74
C GLN A 66 -5.79 14.63 -18.12
N LEU A 67 -6.89 13.87 -18.08
CA LEU A 67 -8.20 14.32 -18.58
C LEU A 67 -9.10 14.81 -17.43
N ASP A 68 -9.15 14.05 -16.35
CA ASP A 68 -10.01 14.30 -15.20
C ASP A 68 -9.44 13.60 -13.94
N ALA A 69 -10.23 12.78 -13.25
CA ALA A 69 -9.84 12.03 -12.06
C ALA A 69 -9.36 10.60 -12.43
N PRO A 70 -8.55 9.93 -11.59
CA PRO A 70 -8.11 8.59 -11.91
C PRO A 70 -9.30 7.61 -11.97
N VAL A 71 -9.08 6.47 -12.61
CA VAL A 71 -10.01 5.33 -12.48
C VAL A 71 -9.95 4.83 -11.03
N ALA A 72 -11.09 4.46 -10.44
CA ALA A 72 -11.18 3.91 -9.09
C ALA A 72 -10.70 2.44 -9.02
N ILE A 73 -9.43 2.22 -9.36
CA ILE A 73 -8.77 0.93 -9.52
C ILE A 73 -8.88 0.07 -8.25
N ARG A 74 -8.72 0.65 -7.06
CA ARG A 74 -8.86 -0.05 -5.77
C ARG A 74 -10.28 -0.59 -5.58
N LEU A 75 -11.28 0.21 -5.86
CA LEU A 75 -12.69 -0.15 -5.64
C LEU A 75 -13.19 -1.12 -6.71
N LEU A 76 -12.71 -1.00 -7.95
CA LEU A 76 -12.92 -2.02 -8.99
C LEU A 76 -12.30 -3.37 -8.59
N LYS A 77 -11.13 -3.37 -7.95
CA LYS A 77 -10.51 -4.58 -7.40
C LYS A 77 -11.39 -5.19 -6.29
N ARG A 78 -11.87 -4.36 -5.36
CA ARG A 78 -12.82 -4.80 -4.31
C ARG A 78 -14.06 -5.44 -4.91
N PHE A 79 -14.68 -4.77 -5.88
CA PHE A 79 -15.85 -5.26 -6.59
C PHE A 79 -15.60 -6.63 -7.24
N ALA A 80 -14.50 -6.80 -7.98
CA ALA A 80 -14.13 -8.08 -8.56
C ALA A 80 -13.88 -9.18 -7.51
N ALA A 81 -13.27 -8.84 -6.38
CA ALA A 81 -13.02 -9.79 -5.30
C ALA A 81 -14.29 -10.25 -4.58
N GLU A 82 -15.22 -9.33 -4.34
CA GLU A 82 -16.49 -9.62 -3.66
C GLU A 82 -17.46 -10.39 -4.56
N GLN A 83 -17.64 -9.94 -5.80
CA GLN A 83 -18.64 -10.50 -6.71
C GLN A 83 -18.11 -11.69 -7.52
N GLY A 84 -16.85 -11.65 -7.96
CA GLY A 84 -16.25 -12.75 -8.73
C GLY A 84 -16.14 -14.04 -7.93
N ALA A 85 -15.90 -13.97 -6.62
CA ALA A 85 -15.78 -15.15 -5.76
C ALA A 85 -17.12 -15.90 -5.58
N VAL A 86 -18.26 -15.22 -5.73
CA VAL A 86 -19.60 -15.84 -5.60
C VAL A 86 -19.92 -16.75 -6.80
N GLU A 87 -19.39 -16.41 -7.97
CA GLU A 87 -19.63 -17.15 -9.22
C GLU A 87 -18.76 -18.42 -9.36
N ALA A 88 -17.66 -18.50 -8.59
CA ALA A 88 -16.52 -19.34 -8.93
C ALA A 88 -16.54 -20.78 -8.40
N GLY A 89 -16.96 -21.00 -7.15
CA GLY A 89 -16.70 -22.27 -6.45
C GLY A 89 -15.22 -22.72 -6.48
N CYS A 90 -14.27 -21.83 -6.79
CA CYS A 90 -12.87 -22.18 -7.07
C CYS A 90 -12.12 -22.56 -5.79
N LYS A 91 -11.66 -23.80 -5.70
CA LYS A 91 -10.74 -24.26 -4.65
C LYS A 91 -9.32 -23.85 -4.99
N GLU A 92 -8.66 -23.11 -4.10
CA GLU A 92 -7.30 -22.57 -4.35
C GLU A 92 -6.21 -23.65 -4.45
N GLY A 93 -6.44 -24.84 -3.90
CA GLY A 93 -5.48 -25.96 -3.89
C GLY A 93 -5.35 -26.75 -5.21
N ALA A 94 -6.15 -26.47 -6.24
CA ALA A 94 -6.15 -27.28 -7.48
C ALA A 94 -4.89 -27.11 -8.37
N ASN A 95 -4.05 -26.11 -8.09
CA ASN A 95 -2.93 -25.70 -8.95
C ASN A 95 -1.54 -25.81 -8.29
N ALA A 96 -1.39 -26.62 -7.25
CA ALA A 96 -0.07 -26.86 -6.64
C ALA A 96 0.79 -27.76 -7.56
N LYS A 97 2.08 -27.42 -7.72
CA LYS A 97 3.04 -28.30 -8.39
C LYS A 97 3.28 -29.57 -7.56
N ALA A 98 3.90 -30.58 -8.18
CA ALA A 98 4.29 -31.81 -7.49
C ALA A 98 5.18 -31.51 -6.26
N ALA A 99 5.02 -32.32 -5.23
CA ALA A 99 5.78 -32.14 -3.98
C ALA A 99 7.29 -32.20 -4.25
N THR A 100 8.00 -31.19 -3.77
CA THR A 100 9.46 -31.04 -3.92
C THR A 100 10.25 -31.79 -2.85
N GLY A 101 9.58 -32.20 -1.77
CA GLY A 101 10.22 -32.75 -0.57
C GLY A 101 10.94 -31.71 0.30
N LYS A 102 10.92 -30.43 -0.07
CA LYS A 102 11.56 -29.33 0.66
C LYS A 102 10.62 -28.68 1.65
N LYS A 103 11.17 -28.26 2.79
CA LYS A 103 10.45 -27.63 3.91
C LYS A 103 10.89 -26.19 4.11
N VAL A 104 9.92 -25.28 4.24
CA VAL A 104 10.16 -23.87 4.51
C VAL A 104 9.43 -23.42 5.77
N ALA A 105 10.15 -22.79 6.70
CA ALA A 105 9.56 -22.10 7.83
C ALA A 105 9.42 -20.61 7.52
N VAL A 106 8.27 -20.03 7.83
CA VAL A 106 8.01 -18.60 7.69
C VAL A 106 7.68 -18.03 9.07
N ILE A 107 8.42 -17.03 9.53
CA ILE A 107 8.22 -16.40 10.83
C ILE A 107 7.42 -15.12 10.64
N GLY A 108 6.18 -15.11 11.14
CA GLY A 108 5.23 -14.01 11.04
C GLY A 108 4.16 -14.24 9.97
N ALA A 109 2.88 -14.22 10.38
CA ALA A 109 1.72 -14.34 9.50
C ALA A 109 1.17 -12.98 9.06
N GLY A 110 2.05 -12.02 8.76
CA GLY A 110 1.69 -10.75 8.12
C GLY A 110 1.59 -10.86 6.60
N PRO A 111 1.33 -9.75 5.88
CA PRO A 111 1.16 -9.75 4.43
C PRO A 111 2.35 -10.38 3.67
N SER A 112 3.58 -10.03 4.07
CA SER A 112 4.81 -10.54 3.45
C SER A 112 4.96 -12.05 3.64
N GLY A 113 4.90 -12.53 4.89
CA GLY A 113 5.07 -13.94 5.22
C GLY A 113 3.98 -14.82 4.61
N LEU A 114 2.71 -14.41 4.73
CA LEU A 114 1.59 -15.13 4.13
C LEU A 114 1.66 -15.18 2.60
N THR A 115 2.10 -14.09 1.95
CA THR A 115 2.30 -14.07 0.50
C THR A 115 3.40 -15.04 0.08
N ALA A 116 4.55 -15.02 0.78
CA ALA A 116 5.63 -15.93 0.48
C ALA A 116 5.19 -17.39 0.66
N ALA A 117 4.50 -17.68 1.77
CA ALA A 117 4.01 -19.01 2.07
C ALA A 117 3.03 -19.53 1.00
N TYR A 118 2.08 -18.70 0.58
CA TYR A 118 1.15 -19.01 -0.50
C TYR A 118 1.85 -19.44 -1.79
N TYR A 119 2.83 -18.66 -2.24
CA TYR A 119 3.54 -18.95 -3.49
C TYR A 119 4.48 -20.15 -3.38
N LEU A 120 5.16 -20.32 -2.24
CA LEU A 120 6.05 -21.46 -2.00
C LEU A 120 5.27 -22.78 -1.89
N ALA A 121 4.11 -22.78 -1.24
CA ALA A 121 3.23 -23.95 -1.20
C ALA A 121 2.76 -24.36 -2.60
N ARG A 122 2.39 -23.39 -3.44
CA ARG A 122 2.03 -23.63 -4.85
C ARG A 122 3.20 -24.14 -5.70
N CYS A 123 4.44 -23.86 -5.31
CA CYS A 123 5.63 -24.45 -5.94
C CYS A 123 5.90 -25.89 -5.51
N GLY A 124 5.10 -26.45 -4.60
CA GLY A 124 5.20 -27.82 -4.12
C GLY A 124 6.11 -27.98 -2.89
N HIS A 125 6.47 -26.88 -2.22
CA HIS A 125 7.19 -26.94 -0.94
C HIS A 125 6.20 -27.14 0.22
N GLN A 126 6.64 -27.84 1.27
CA GLN A 126 5.91 -27.89 2.53
C GLN A 126 6.21 -26.61 3.31
N VAL A 127 5.19 -25.79 3.60
CA VAL A 127 5.38 -24.51 4.27
C VAL A 127 4.63 -24.46 5.59
N THR A 128 5.34 -24.09 6.65
CA THR A 128 4.76 -23.83 7.97
C THR A 128 5.04 -22.38 8.38
N VAL A 129 3.98 -21.63 8.65
CA VAL A 129 4.03 -20.26 9.17
C VAL A 129 3.91 -20.29 10.68
N PHE A 130 4.86 -19.66 11.37
CA PHE A 130 4.89 -19.49 12.81
C PHE A 130 4.46 -18.07 13.17
N GLU A 131 3.29 -17.94 13.80
CA GLU A 131 2.72 -16.68 14.25
C GLU A 131 2.76 -16.60 15.77
N ALA A 132 3.34 -15.51 16.30
CA ALA A 132 3.49 -15.32 17.73
C ALA A 132 2.15 -15.03 18.43
N LYS A 133 1.23 -14.34 17.73
CA LYS A 133 -0.07 -13.92 18.26
C LYS A 133 -1.14 -15.01 18.10
N PRO A 134 -2.33 -14.85 18.72
CA PRO A 134 -3.40 -15.83 18.65
C PRO A 134 -4.02 -16.02 17.25
N GLU A 135 -3.89 -15.04 16.36
CA GLU A 135 -4.49 -15.07 15.03
C GLU A 135 -3.53 -14.53 13.96
N ALA A 136 -3.67 -15.05 12.74
CA ALA A 136 -2.89 -14.63 11.59
C ALA A 136 -3.40 -13.31 10.97
N GLY A 137 -2.53 -12.56 10.31
CA GLY A 137 -2.85 -11.33 9.59
C GLY A 137 -1.90 -10.17 9.88
N GLY A 138 -1.10 -10.26 10.94
CA GLY A 138 -0.13 -9.22 11.34
C GLY A 138 -0.78 -7.84 11.45
N MET A 139 -0.16 -6.80 10.88
CA MET A 139 -0.69 -5.43 10.91
C MET A 139 -2.08 -5.28 10.25
N MET A 140 -2.48 -6.15 9.33
CA MET A 140 -3.82 -6.12 8.74
C MET A 140 -4.90 -6.47 9.78
N ARG A 141 -4.57 -7.33 10.75
CA ARG A 141 -5.46 -7.70 11.86
C ARG A 141 -5.35 -6.73 13.01
N TYR A 142 -4.13 -6.50 13.48
CA TYR A 142 -3.90 -5.87 14.78
C TYR A 142 -3.75 -4.35 14.67
N GLY A 143 -3.34 -3.83 13.50
CA GLY A 143 -3.21 -2.39 13.26
C GLY A 143 -4.45 -1.78 12.62
N ILE A 144 -4.86 -2.30 11.46
CA ILE A 144 -5.95 -1.69 10.65
C ILE A 144 -7.31 -1.92 11.33
N PRO A 145 -8.08 -0.86 11.61
CA PRO A 145 -9.41 -1.00 12.21
C PRO A 145 -10.42 -1.74 11.34
N ALA A 146 -11.37 -2.44 11.98
CA ALA A 146 -12.41 -3.21 11.29
C ALA A 146 -13.30 -2.36 10.35
N TYR A 147 -13.47 -1.06 10.63
CA TYR A 147 -14.24 -0.16 9.76
C TYR A 147 -13.55 0.14 8.41
N ARG A 148 -12.25 -0.15 8.30
CA ARG A 148 -11.47 -0.08 7.04
C ARG A 148 -11.24 -1.46 6.45
N LEU A 149 -10.93 -2.45 7.29
CA LEU A 149 -10.71 -3.83 6.88
C LEU A 149 -11.49 -4.79 7.76
N PRO A 150 -12.70 -5.21 7.33
CA PRO A 150 -13.52 -6.12 8.10
C PRO A 150 -12.84 -7.46 8.37
N ARG A 151 -13.06 -8.03 9.55
CA ARG A 151 -12.34 -9.23 10.03
C ARG A 151 -12.72 -10.47 9.25
N GLU A 152 -13.98 -10.59 8.88
CA GLU A 152 -14.52 -11.65 8.05
C GLU A 152 -13.87 -11.71 6.66
N ILE A 153 -13.53 -10.54 6.08
CA ILE A 153 -12.83 -10.47 4.79
C ILE A 153 -11.39 -10.95 4.95
N LEU A 154 -10.72 -10.51 6.01
CA LEU A 154 -9.36 -10.94 6.34
C LEU A 154 -9.31 -12.45 6.61
N ASP A 155 -10.21 -12.99 7.42
CA ASP A 155 -10.30 -14.41 7.75
C ASP A 155 -10.54 -15.26 6.51
N LYS A 156 -11.42 -14.81 5.61
CA LYS A 156 -11.70 -15.50 4.35
C LYS A 156 -10.46 -15.63 3.46
N GLU A 157 -9.68 -14.57 3.28
CA GLU A 157 -8.47 -14.64 2.43
C GLU A 157 -7.33 -15.41 3.11
N ILE A 158 -7.22 -15.39 4.44
CA ILE A 158 -6.27 -16.23 5.18
C ILE A 158 -6.66 -17.71 5.09
N ALA A 159 -7.96 -18.03 5.17
CA ALA A 159 -8.44 -19.40 5.00
C ALA A 159 -8.10 -19.93 3.61
N ALA A 160 -8.23 -19.10 2.58
CA ALA A 160 -7.84 -19.43 1.21
C ALA A 160 -6.34 -19.81 1.11
N ILE A 161 -5.46 -19.08 1.81
CA ILE A 161 -4.04 -19.45 1.90
C ILE A 161 -3.82 -20.81 2.58
N LYS A 162 -4.59 -21.13 3.62
CA LYS A 162 -4.53 -22.47 4.25
C LYS A 162 -4.99 -23.56 3.27
N GLU A 163 -6.05 -23.29 2.51
CA GLU A 163 -6.55 -24.20 1.46
C GLU A 163 -5.53 -24.42 0.32
N ALA A 164 -4.62 -23.46 0.10
CA ALA A 164 -3.50 -23.59 -0.82
C ALA A 164 -2.36 -24.50 -0.29
N GLY A 165 -2.51 -25.11 0.89
CA GLY A 165 -1.57 -26.08 1.47
C GLY A 165 -0.58 -25.50 2.49
N VAL A 166 -0.83 -24.28 2.98
CA VAL A 166 0.01 -23.65 4.01
C VAL A 166 -0.46 -24.05 5.41
N GLU A 167 0.45 -24.58 6.23
CA GLU A 167 0.20 -24.77 7.66
C GLU A 167 0.47 -23.47 8.41
N ILE A 168 -0.46 -23.02 9.27
CA ILE A 168 -0.28 -21.82 10.10
C ILE A 168 -0.40 -22.22 11.57
N ARG A 169 0.69 -22.05 12.32
CA ARG A 169 0.77 -22.29 13.77
C ARG A 169 0.76 -20.95 14.51
N VAL A 170 -0.38 -20.64 15.14
CA VAL A 170 -0.55 -19.47 16.01
C VAL A 170 0.00 -19.72 17.41
N ASN A 171 0.14 -18.67 18.22
CA ASN A 171 0.72 -18.74 19.57
C ASN A 171 2.09 -19.46 19.61
N SER A 172 2.85 -19.34 18.53
CA SER A 172 4.09 -20.09 18.30
C SER A 172 5.26 -19.12 18.03
N PRO A 173 5.65 -18.29 19.02
CA PRO A 173 6.79 -17.40 18.87
C PRO A 173 8.08 -18.21 18.67
N VAL A 174 8.84 -17.88 17.63
CA VAL A 174 10.15 -18.50 17.40
C VAL A 174 11.17 -17.85 18.33
N THR A 175 11.88 -18.66 19.11
CA THR A 175 12.92 -18.17 20.05
C THR A 175 14.33 -18.42 19.53
N SER A 176 14.53 -19.48 18.73
CA SER A 176 15.82 -19.86 18.16
C SER A 176 15.71 -20.16 16.67
N LEU A 177 16.43 -19.39 15.83
CA LEU A 177 16.57 -19.71 14.41
C LEU A 177 17.37 -20.98 14.18
N ASP A 178 18.39 -21.25 15.00
CA ASP A 178 19.29 -22.38 14.78
C ASP A 178 18.59 -23.72 15.06
N GLU A 179 17.65 -23.77 16.00
CA GLU A 179 16.77 -24.93 16.19
C GLU A 179 15.81 -25.10 15.01
N LEU A 180 15.18 -24.00 14.57
CA LEU A 180 14.25 -24.04 13.44
C LEU A 180 14.95 -24.53 12.16
N LYS A 181 16.20 -24.14 11.93
CA LYS A 181 16.99 -24.59 10.76
C LYS A 181 17.33 -26.09 10.75
N LYS A 182 17.19 -26.82 11.86
CA LYS A 182 17.40 -28.28 11.86
C LYS A 182 16.29 -29.03 11.13
N ASP A 183 15.07 -28.47 11.15
CA ASP A 183 13.87 -29.13 10.63
C ASP A 183 13.42 -28.60 9.25
N TYR A 184 13.97 -27.47 8.81
CA TYR A 184 13.55 -26.76 7.59
C TYR A 184 14.76 -26.43 6.70
N ASP A 185 14.60 -26.63 5.39
CA ASP A 185 15.65 -26.34 4.39
C ASP A 185 15.88 -24.83 4.19
N ALA A 186 14.84 -24.02 4.41
CA ALA A 186 14.91 -22.57 4.35
C ALA A 186 14.01 -21.89 5.40
N VAL A 187 14.41 -20.69 5.83
CA VAL A 187 13.66 -19.87 6.78
C VAL A 187 13.46 -18.47 6.21
N LEU A 188 12.22 -17.96 6.29
CA LEU A 188 11.89 -16.58 6.00
C LEU A 188 11.54 -15.83 7.29
N VAL A 189 12.26 -14.75 7.59
CA VAL A 189 11.94 -13.82 8.66
C VAL A 189 11.05 -12.70 8.12
N ALA A 190 9.77 -12.68 8.51
CA ALA A 190 8.77 -11.72 8.07
C ALA A 190 7.93 -11.18 9.26
N CYS A 191 8.57 -10.99 10.41
CA CYS A 191 7.90 -10.60 11.66
C CYS A 191 7.43 -9.13 11.69
N GLY A 192 7.88 -8.27 10.79
CA GLY A 192 7.45 -6.87 10.68
C GLY A 192 8.08 -5.93 11.71
N SER A 193 7.45 -4.77 11.93
CA SER A 193 7.90 -3.70 12.84
C SER A 193 6.88 -3.48 13.96
N TRP A 194 7.05 -4.17 15.10
CA TRP A 194 6.10 -4.11 16.24
C TRP A 194 6.54 -3.18 17.37
N LYS A 195 7.84 -2.86 17.47
CA LYS A 195 8.34 -1.96 18.50
C LYS A 195 7.95 -0.54 18.16
N THR A 196 7.40 0.20 19.10
CA THR A 196 6.95 1.57 18.87
C THR A 196 7.99 2.59 19.28
N SER A 197 7.95 3.76 18.64
CA SER A 197 8.86 4.87 18.91
C SER A 197 8.40 5.68 20.12
N LYS A 198 9.31 5.97 21.03
CA LYS A 198 9.08 6.86 22.19
C LYS A 198 9.20 8.34 21.82
N LEU A 199 8.47 9.20 22.53
CA LEU A 199 8.55 10.66 22.36
C LEU A 199 9.86 11.21 22.93
N GLY A 200 10.38 10.59 24.00
CA GLY A 200 11.58 11.05 24.69
C GLY A 200 11.34 12.35 25.47
N ILE A 201 10.13 12.53 26.02
CA ILE A 201 9.73 13.70 26.78
C ILE A 201 9.30 13.32 28.20
N SER A 202 9.32 14.29 29.11
CA SER A 202 8.80 14.09 30.47
C SER A 202 7.32 13.70 30.44
N GLY A 203 6.96 12.69 31.24
CA GLY A 203 5.60 12.22 31.42
C GLY A 203 5.07 11.27 30.34
N GLU A 204 5.91 10.80 29.41
CA GLU A 204 5.48 9.88 28.34
C GLU A 204 5.02 8.50 28.84
N ASP A 205 5.40 8.10 30.06
CA ASP A 205 4.98 6.84 30.69
C ASP A 205 3.88 7.03 31.75
N LEU A 206 3.21 8.19 31.81
CA LEU A 206 2.13 8.46 32.77
C LEU A 206 0.86 7.62 32.46
N PRO A 207 0.06 7.25 33.49
CA PRO A 207 -1.24 6.62 33.28
C PRO A 207 -2.15 7.47 32.38
N GLY A 208 -2.71 6.86 31.34
CA GLY A 208 -3.52 7.55 30.33
C GLY A 208 -2.74 7.98 29.09
N VAL A 209 -1.41 7.88 29.11
CA VAL A 209 -0.61 7.91 27.87
C VAL A 209 -0.59 6.48 27.31
N LYS A 210 -1.04 6.33 26.06
CA LYS A 210 -1.17 5.05 25.39
C LYS A 210 -0.30 5.00 24.14
N ASP A 211 0.30 3.85 23.90
CA ASP A 211 0.89 3.55 22.59
C ASP A 211 -0.21 3.36 21.54
N GLY A 212 -0.04 3.96 20.37
CA GLY A 212 -1.06 3.94 19.32
C GLY A 212 -1.27 2.57 18.68
N LEU A 213 -0.21 1.77 18.52
CA LEU A 213 -0.36 0.41 18.01
C LEU A 213 -1.01 -0.48 19.07
N ALA A 214 -0.57 -0.41 20.33
CA ALA A 214 -1.16 -1.18 21.42
C ALA A 214 -2.64 -0.84 21.60
N PHE A 215 -3.00 0.45 21.55
CA PHE A 215 -4.39 0.89 21.59
C PHE A 215 -5.24 0.28 20.47
N LEU A 216 -4.74 0.33 19.23
CA LEU A 216 -5.45 -0.28 18.09
C LEU A 216 -5.54 -1.79 18.24
N GLU A 217 -4.49 -2.44 18.73
CA GLU A 217 -4.47 -3.87 18.99
C GLU A 217 -5.52 -4.28 20.03
N GLU A 218 -5.62 -3.57 21.16
CA GLU A 218 -6.62 -3.79 22.21
C GLU A 218 -8.04 -3.73 21.61
N VAL A 219 -8.35 -2.65 20.88
CA VAL A 219 -9.68 -2.45 20.27
C VAL A 219 -9.97 -3.51 19.22
N ASN A 220 -9.00 -3.80 18.35
CA ASN A 220 -9.14 -4.80 17.29
C ASN A 220 -9.29 -6.23 17.85
N GLY A 221 -8.72 -6.51 19.01
CA GLY A 221 -8.91 -7.75 19.77
C GLY A 221 -10.23 -7.83 20.54
N GLY A 222 -11.11 -6.82 20.43
CA GLY A 222 -12.42 -6.80 21.08
C GLY A 222 -12.38 -6.44 22.57
N GLN A 223 -11.27 -5.88 23.06
CA GLN A 223 -11.16 -5.45 24.45
C GLN A 223 -11.98 -4.18 24.69
N ALA A 224 -12.60 -4.07 25.85
CA ALA A 224 -13.30 -2.86 26.27
C ALA A 224 -12.27 -1.80 26.69
N VAL A 225 -12.03 -0.81 25.82
CA VAL A 225 -11.08 0.28 26.07
C VAL A 225 -11.82 1.56 26.47
N SER A 226 -11.52 2.08 27.66
CA SER A 226 -11.96 3.42 28.08
C SER A 226 -10.99 4.48 27.59
N ILE A 227 -11.50 5.52 26.92
CA ILE A 227 -10.69 6.57 26.28
C ILE A 227 -10.98 7.99 26.81
N GLY A 228 -12.00 8.14 27.66
CA GLY A 228 -12.47 9.44 28.12
C GLY A 228 -13.21 10.25 27.04
N LYS A 229 -13.42 11.54 27.32
CA LYS A 229 -14.17 12.46 26.45
C LYS A 229 -13.26 13.28 25.54
N LYS A 230 -12.05 13.63 25.99
CA LYS A 230 -11.13 14.49 25.25
C LYS A 230 -9.78 13.80 25.05
N VAL A 231 -9.44 13.52 23.79
CA VAL A 231 -8.28 12.70 23.41
C VAL A 231 -7.30 13.49 22.54
N ALA A 232 -6.02 13.41 22.87
CA ALA A 232 -4.94 13.86 21.99
C ALA A 232 -4.33 12.67 21.26
N VAL A 233 -3.99 12.82 19.99
CA VAL A 233 -3.24 11.83 19.22
C VAL A 233 -2.00 12.49 18.64
N ILE A 234 -0.81 11.96 18.91
CA ILE A 234 0.46 12.50 18.41
C ILE A 234 0.91 11.69 17.20
N GLY A 235 1.00 12.33 16.02
CA GLY A 235 1.44 11.67 14.80
C GLY A 235 0.70 12.17 13.55
N GLY A 236 1.12 11.70 12.37
CA GLY A 236 0.50 12.08 11.11
C GLY A 236 0.35 10.94 10.09
N GLY A 237 0.73 9.71 10.46
CA GLY A 237 0.55 8.53 9.60
C GLY A 237 -0.82 7.89 9.75
N ASN A 238 -1.06 6.84 8.97
CA ASN A 238 -2.32 6.10 9.01
C ASN A 238 -2.64 5.58 10.43
N THR A 239 -1.65 5.13 11.20
CA THR A 239 -1.85 4.75 12.61
C THR A 239 -2.45 5.87 13.46
N ALA A 240 -2.03 7.12 13.26
CA ALA A 240 -2.56 8.26 14.00
C ALA A 240 -4.01 8.58 13.58
N ILE A 241 -4.31 8.52 12.29
CA ILE A 241 -5.68 8.68 11.77
C ILE A 241 -6.58 7.56 12.30
N ASP A 242 -6.13 6.31 12.20
CA ASP A 242 -6.85 5.12 12.65
C ASP A 242 -7.15 5.20 14.15
N ALA A 243 -6.17 5.58 14.97
CA ALA A 243 -6.33 5.77 16.40
C ALA A 243 -7.33 6.89 16.72
N ALA A 244 -7.24 8.03 16.03
CA ALA A 244 -8.16 9.16 16.24
C ALA A 244 -9.61 8.81 15.90
N ARG A 245 -9.84 8.19 14.75
CA ARG A 245 -11.16 7.74 14.29
C ARG A 245 -11.72 6.61 15.15
N THR A 246 -10.86 5.73 15.66
CA THR A 246 -11.23 4.70 16.64
C THR A 246 -11.65 5.32 17.96
N ALA A 247 -10.90 6.31 18.47
CA ALA A 247 -11.27 7.02 19.69
C ALA A 247 -12.64 7.70 19.58
N ARG A 248 -12.98 8.28 18.41
CA ARG A 248 -14.33 8.82 18.13
C ARG A 248 -15.42 7.76 18.26
N ARG A 249 -15.19 6.56 17.72
CA ARG A 249 -16.11 5.41 17.78
C ARG A 249 -16.29 4.84 19.19
N LEU A 250 -15.26 4.95 20.02
CA LEU A 250 -15.32 4.61 21.44
C LEU A 250 -16.01 5.68 22.30
N GLY A 251 -16.53 6.75 21.68
CA GLY A 251 -17.35 7.76 22.34
C GLY A 251 -16.63 9.05 22.75
N ALA A 252 -15.34 9.21 22.40
CA ALA A 252 -14.63 10.47 22.64
C ALA A 252 -15.36 11.63 21.96
N LYS A 253 -15.64 12.71 22.70
CA LYS A 253 -16.39 13.90 22.24
C LYS A 253 -15.50 14.89 21.50
N GLU A 254 -14.22 14.96 21.87
CA GLU A 254 -13.22 15.79 21.21
C GLU A 254 -11.96 14.97 20.97
N VAL A 255 -11.51 14.90 19.73
CA VAL A 255 -10.25 14.26 19.36
C VAL A 255 -9.42 15.25 18.56
N THR A 256 -8.18 15.47 18.98
CA THR A 256 -7.24 16.39 18.31
C THR A 256 -5.94 15.66 17.99
N ILE A 257 -5.59 15.62 16.71
CA ILE A 257 -4.31 15.13 16.23
C ILE A 257 -3.30 16.27 16.28
N PHE A 258 -2.13 16.06 16.87
CA PHE A 258 -1.00 16.98 16.81
C PHE A 258 0.04 16.46 15.83
N TYR A 259 0.30 17.24 14.77
CA TYR A 259 1.27 16.88 13.75
C TYR A 259 2.33 17.97 13.58
N ARG A 260 3.59 17.55 13.66
CA ARG A 260 4.75 18.47 13.64
C ARG A 260 5.03 19.12 12.28
N ARG A 261 4.33 18.74 11.20
CA ARG A 261 4.47 19.33 9.84
C ARG A 261 3.12 19.83 9.34
N THR A 262 3.03 20.23 8.07
CA THR A 262 1.77 20.67 7.46
C THR A 262 1.02 19.50 6.82
N ARG A 263 -0.19 19.77 6.31
CA ARG A 263 -0.98 18.80 5.56
C ARG A 263 -0.22 18.21 4.37
N ALA A 264 0.56 19.02 3.65
CA ALA A 264 1.26 18.60 2.45
C ALA A 264 2.32 17.50 2.71
N GLU A 265 2.88 17.45 3.93
CA GLU A 265 3.83 16.42 4.34
C GLU A 265 3.19 15.29 5.15
N MET A 266 1.87 15.26 5.30
CA MET A 266 1.18 14.24 6.09
C MET A 266 1.20 12.91 5.34
N PRO A 267 1.76 11.83 5.91
CA PRO A 267 1.90 10.56 5.20
C PRO A 267 0.62 9.70 5.16
N ALA A 268 -0.41 10.06 5.92
CA ALA A 268 -1.70 9.36 5.85
C ALA A 268 -2.40 9.60 4.51
N SER A 269 -3.24 8.65 4.07
CA SER A 269 -3.99 8.82 2.82
C SER A 269 -5.04 9.93 2.94
N GLU A 270 -5.18 10.73 1.90
CA GLU A 270 -6.11 11.88 1.86
C GLU A 270 -7.56 11.47 2.14
N GLU A 271 -8.01 10.30 1.67
CA GLU A 271 -9.36 9.80 1.96
C GLU A 271 -9.59 9.57 3.45
N GLU A 272 -8.58 9.06 4.15
CA GLU A 272 -8.67 8.77 5.59
C GLU A 272 -8.55 10.05 6.43
N ILE A 273 -7.74 11.02 5.98
CA ILE A 273 -7.67 12.36 6.57
C ILE A 273 -9.04 13.04 6.46
N ASN A 274 -9.64 13.03 5.26
CA ASN A 274 -10.96 13.63 5.04
C ASN A 274 -12.05 12.92 5.86
N GLY A 275 -12.03 11.59 5.92
CA GLY A 275 -12.95 10.82 6.77
C GLY A 275 -12.81 11.15 8.27
N ALA A 276 -11.59 11.40 8.76
CA ALA A 276 -11.38 11.85 10.13
C ALA A 276 -11.97 13.25 10.39
N LEU A 277 -11.77 14.19 9.45
CA LEU A 277 -12.32 15.54 9.55
C LEU A 277 -13.86 15.52 9.53
N GLU A 278 -14.49 14.72 8.66
CA GLU A 278 -15.94 14.51 8.62
C GLU A 278 -16.48 13.94 9.95
N GLU A 279 -15.69 13.11 10.63
CA GLU A 279 -16.03 12.55 11.94
C GLU A 279 -15.81 13.50 13.11
N GLY A 280 -15.36 14.74 12.83
CA GLY A 280 -15.12 15.80 13.80
C GLY A 280 -13.76 15.72 14.50
N VAL A 281 -12.80 14.98 13.95
CA VAL A 281 -11.41 15.01 14.42
C VAL A 281 -10.79 16.34 14.00
N ARG A 282 -10.14 17.03 14.93
CA ARG A 282 -9.34 18.24 14.64
C ARG A 282 -7.90 17.85 14.38
N ILE A 283 -7.22 18.57 13.50
CA ILE A 283 -5.78 18.39 13.24
C ILE A 283 -5.07 19.71 13.50
N GLU A 284 -4.21 19.71 14.51
CA GLU A 284 -3.32 20.80 14.87
C GLU A 284 -1.98 20.59 14.16
N PHE A 285 -1.79 21.29 13.04
CA PHE A 285 -0.53 21.27 12.30
C PHE A 285 0.53 22.13 12.98
N LEU A 286 1.79 21.87 12.59
CA LEU A 286 2.95 22.59 13.11
C LEU A 286 2.99 22.62 14.64
N ALA A 287 2.68 21.48 15.26
CA ALA A 287 2.68 21.32 16.70
C ALA A 287 3.39 20.01 17.10
N ALA A 288 4.28 20.08 18.09
CA ALA A 288 4.96 18.92 18.65
C ALA A 288 4.90 18.95 20.18
N PRO A 289 4.78 17.78 20.83
CA PRO A 289 4.71 17.71 22.29
C PRO A 289 6.08 17.98 22.93
N VAL A 290 6.07 18.62 24.10
CA VAL A 290 7.26 18.98 24.90
C VAL A 290 7.24 18.32 26.27
N SER A 291 6.07 18.28 26.93
CA SER A 291 5.89 17.59 28.21
C SER A 291 4.44 17.13 28.38
N ILE A 292 4.26 16.12 29.24
CA ILE A 292 2.96 15.68 29.71
C ILE A 292 2.99 15.69 31.23
N ASP A 293 2.03 16.37 31.85
CA ASP A 293 1.94 16.48 33.30
C ASP A 293 0.58 15.97 33.79
N GLN A 294 0.54 15.32 34.96
CA GLN A 294 -0.72 14.89 35.56
C GLN A 294 -1.38 16.04 36.33
N VAL A 295 -2.62 16.39 35.98
CA VAL A 295 -3.39 17.44 36.65
C VAL A 295 -4.81 16.93 36.94
N GLY A 296 -5.13 16.74 38.23
CA GLY A 296 -6.49 16.38 38.66
C GLY A 296 -7.05 15.07 38.08
N GLY A 297 -6.19 14.09 37.79
CA GLY A 297 -6.57 12.83 37.14
C GLY A 297 -6.62 12.90 35.61
N SER A 298 -6.37 14.07 35.02
CA SER A 298 -6.24 14.27 33.57
C SER A 298 -4.77 14.55 33.19
N LEU A 299 -4.49 14.58 31.90
CA LEU A 299 -3.17 14.85 31.33
C LEU A 299 -3.14 16.25 30.74
N ASN A 300 -2.24 17.09 31.24
CA ASN A 300 -1.91 18.37 30.64
C ASN A 300 -0.80 18.15 29.60
N LEU A 301 -1.16 18.20 28.32
CA LEU A 301 -0.22 18.07 27.22
C LEU A 301 0.28 19.46 26.83
N THR A 302 1.57 19.71 27.02
CA THR A 302 2.24 20.93 26.53
C THR A 302 2.86 20.65 25.16
N CYS A 303 2.49 21.47 24.18
CA CYS A 303 3.01 21.45 22.83
C CYS A 303 3.75 22.76 22.52
N GLN A 304 4.59 22.74 21.49
CA GLN A 304 5.29 23.91 20.96
C GLN A 304 5.01 24.02 19.46
N ARG A 305 4.98 25.26 18.94
CA ARG A 305 4.81 25.50 17.50
C ARG A 305 6.08 25.15 16.75
N MET A 306 5.90 24.67 15.53
CA MET A 306 6.97 24.31 14.61
C MET A 306 6.95 25.22 13.39
N GLU A 307 8.12 25.45 12.80
CA GLU A 307 8.27 26.01 11.46
C GLU A 307 9.05 25.02 10.59
N LEU A 308 8.82 25.02 9.28
CA LEU A 308 9.52 24.12 8.37
C LEU A 308 10.75 24.83 7.78
N LYS A 309 11.95 24.31 8.05
CA LYS A 309 13.22 24.86 7.57
C LYS A 309 14.11 23.77 6.99
N GLY A 310 14.55 23.95 5.74
CA GLY A 310 15.39 22.97 5.05
C GLY A 310 14.72 21.59 4.91
N LYS A 311 15.52 20.54 4.71
CA LYS A 311 15.06 19.16 4.59
C LYS A 311 15.71 18.27 5.66
N ASP A 312 14.99 17.26 6.13
CA ASP A 312 15.49 16.21 6.99
C ASP A 312 16.16 15.08 6.17
N ALA A 313 16.69 14.05 6.85
CA ALA A 313 17.35 12.91 6.22
C ALA A 313 16.44 12.13 5.24
N SER A 314 15.11 12.23 5.40
CA SER A 314 14.14 11.63 4.47
C SER A 314 13.82 12.52 3.27
N GLY A 315 14.44 13.71 3.17
CA GLY A 315 14.17 14.71 2.14
C GLY A 315 12.91 15.54 2.39
N ARG A 316 12.18 15.29 3.49
CA ARG A 316 10.98 16.06 3.87
C ARG A 316 11.37 17.35 4.56
N PRO A 317 10.57 18.42 4.47
CA PRO A 317 10.78 19.63 5.25
C PRO A 317 11.02 19.33 6.74
N LYS A 318 12.13 19.85 7.29
CA LYS A 318 12.51 19.59 8.68
C LYS A 318 11.75 20.55 9.61
N PRO A 319 10.99 20.04 10.59
CA PRO A 319 10.36 20.89 11.59
C PRO A 319 11.40 21.39 12.59
N VAL A 320 11.37 22.69 12.87
CA VAL A 320 12.21 23.39 13.84
C VAL A 320 11.30 24.07 14.86
N PRO A 321 11.58 23.95 16.17
CA PRO A 321 10.72 24.57 17.18
C PRO A 321 10.80 26.09 17.19
N VAL A 322 9.66 26.74 17.42
CA VAL A 322 9.54 28.19 17.57
C VAL A 322 9.58 28.53 19.06
N ALA A 323 10.60 29.27 19.50
CA ALA A 323 10.78 29.61 20.91
C ALA A 323 9.63 30.49 21.45
N GLY A 324 9.18 30.23 22.69
CA GLY A 324 8.14 31.02 23.36
C GLY A 324 6.73 30.80 22.81
N SER A 325 6.52 29.72 22.06
CA SER A 325 5.26 29.38 21.40
C SER A 325 4.52 28.21 22.08
N GLU A 326 4.92 27.88 23.31
CA GLU A 326 4.37 26.78 24.07
C GLU A 326 2.90 27.03 24.43
N PHE A 327 2.09 25.99 24.34
CA PHE A 327 0.69 26.02 24.71
C PHE A 327 0.28 24.67 25.28
N SER A 328 -0.65 24.67 26.24
CA SER A 328 -1.06 23.46 26.93
C SER A 328 -2.56 23.27 26.88
N ASN A 329 -2.99 22.01 26.80
CA ASN A 329 -4.39 21.62 26.80
C ASN A 329 -4.58 20.36 27.66
N ILE A 330 -5.70 20.30 28.39
CA ILE A 330 -6.08 19.13 29.18
C ILE A 330 -6.76 18.08 28.31
N PHE A 331 -6.36 16.81 28.51
CA PHE A 331 -6.89 15.61 27.85
C PHE A 331 -7.09 14.48 28.87
N ASP A 332 -8.06 13.61 28.62
CA ASP A 332 -8.26 12.39 29.41
C ASP A 332 -7.29 11.29 28.98
N THR A 333 -6.87 11.30 27.71
CA THR A 333 -5.96 10.31 27.13
C THR A 333 -5.09 10.96 26.05
N VAL A 334 -3.81 10.57 26.02
CA VAL A 334 -2.85 10.93 24.97
C VAL A 334 -2.41 9.65 24.28
N ILE A 335 -2.61 9.55 22.96
CA ILE A 335 -2.21 8.39 22.16
C ILE A 335 -0.98 8.75 21.32
N VAL A 336 0.09 7.98 21.42
CA VAL A 336 1.36 8.22 20.72
C VAL A 336 1.49 7.31 19.50
N ALA A 337 1.51 7.88 18.30
CA ALA A 337 1.55 7.16 17.02
C ALA A 337 2.61 7.75 16.06
N ILE A 338 3.87 7.79 16.52
CA ILE A 338 4.96 8.51 15.84
C ILE A 338 5.96 7.63 15.07
N GLY A 339 5.79 6.30 15.07
CA GLY A 339 6.63 5.41 14.30
C GLY A 339 6.76 4.02 14.91
N GLN A 340 7.23 3.09 14.11
CA GLN A 340 7.49 1.70 14.48
C GLN A 340 8.88 1.28 13.99
N ALA A 341 9.46 0.29 14.66
CA ALA A 341 10.74 -0.30 14.35
C ALA A 341 10.65 -1.83 14.46
N PRO A 342 11.54 -2.56 13.76
CA PRO A 342 11.69 -4.00 13.96
C PRO A 342 12.20 -4.33 15.36
N GLU A 343 11.77 -5.48 15.86
CA GLU A 343 12.34 -6.10 17.05
C GLU A 343 12.66 -7.55 16.71
N VAL A 344 13.96 -7.81 16.54
CA VAL A 344 14.49 -9.13 16.21
C VAL A 344 15.46 -9.55 17.31
N PRO A 345 15.34 -10.76 17.88
CA PRO A 345 16.25 -11.22 18.93
C PRO A 345 17.70 -11.21 18.47
N ALA A 346 18.59 -10.56 19.23
CA ALA A 346 20.02 -10.53 18.92
C ALA A 346 20.65 -11.94 18.87
N THR A 347 20.09 -12.90 19.62
CA THR A 347 20.48 -14.31 19.64
C THR A 347 20.35 -14.99 18.28
N TRP A 348 19.57 -14.42 17.35
CA TRP A 348 19.42 -14.95 16.00
C TRP A 348 20.66 -14.72 15.13
N GLY A 349 21.56 -13.81 15.52
CA GLY A 349 22.82 -13.55 14.82
C GLY A 349 22.64 -12.99 13.40
N LEU A 350 21.54 -12.28 13.16
CA LEU A 350 21.27 -11.58 11.90
C LEU A 350 21.82 -10.15 11.95
N GLU A 351 22.40 -9.69 10.85
CA GLU A 351 22.88 -8.32 10.77
C GLU A 351 21.73 -7.31 10.72
N VAL A 352 21.88 -6.23 11.49
CA VAL A 352 20.93 -5.11 11.54
C VAL A 352 21.58 -3.83 11.01
N ALA A 353 20.80 -2.99 10.35
CA ALA A 353 21.14 -1.62 10.03
C ALA A 353 21.02 -0.72 11.27
N GLU A 354 21.53 0.51 11.17
CA GLU A 354 21.48 1.49 12.28
C GLU A 354 20.06 1.77 12.78
N GLY A 355 19.06 1.71 11.88
CA GLY A 355 17.63 1.89 12.22
C GLY A 355 16.93 0.64 12.78
N GLY A 356 17.67 -0.45 13.03
CA GLY A 356 17.14 -1.71 13.56
C GLY A 356 16.54 -2.65 12.52
N GLN A 357 16.46 -2.25 11.24
CA GLN A 357 16.04 -3.14 10.15
C GLN A 357 17.06 -4.24 9.90
N LEU A 358 16.58 -5.44 9.57
CA LEU A 358 17.44 -6.52 9.13
C LEU A 358 18.09 -6.19 7.79
N LYS A 359 19.39 -6.44 7.69
CA LYS A 359 20.10 -6.36 6.41
C LYS A 359 19.81 -7.62 5.59
N ALA A 360 19.39 -7.39 4.36
CA ALA A 360 19.21 -8.43 3.36
C ALA A 360 19.66 -7.91 1.99
N CYS A 361 20.07 -8.82 1.10
CA CYS A 361 20.38 -8.49 -0.28
C CYS A 361 19.16 -7.87 -0.97
N ALA A 362 19.34 -6.75 -1.68
CA ALA A 362 18.22 -6.02 -2.28
C ALA A 362 17.48 -6.83 -3.36
N GLU A 363 18.20 -7.69 -4.07
CA GLU A 363 17.71 -8.52 -5.16
C GLU A 363 17.11 -9.84 -4.64
N THR A 364 17.84 -10.57 -3.78
CA THR A 364 17.48 -11.93 -3.36
C THR A 364 16.80 -12.01 -1.99
N LEU A 365 16.87 -10.94 -1.20
CA LEU A 365 16.39 -10.90 0.19
C LEU A 365 17.10 -11.90 1.13
N ALA A 366 18.24 -12.46 0.70
CA ALA A 366 19.08 -13.32 1.54
C ALA A 366 19.77 -12.50 2.64
N THR A 367 19.88 -13.08 3.84
CA THR A 367 20.59 -12.49 4.97
C THR A 367 22.06 -12.94 5.02
N ASN A 368 22.79 -12.59 6.08
CA ASN A 368 24.13 -13.08 6.35
C ASN A 368 24.20 -14.58 6.72
N LYS A 369 23.06 -15.23 7.00
CA LYS A 369 22.98 -16.67 7.28
C LYS A 369 22.45 -17.43 6.06
N GLU A 370 23.20 -18.43 5.59
CA GLU A 370 22.77 -19.31 4.49
C GLU A 370 21.41 -19.96 4.78
N GLY A 371 20.54 -20.00 3.77
CA GLY A 371 19.18 -20.52 3.88
C GLY A 371 18.22 -19.65 4.70
N VAL A 372 18.65 -18.45 5.15
CA VAL A 372 17.80 -17.50 5.89
C VAL A 372 17.59 -16.23 5.06
N PHE A 373 16.32 -15.90 4.85
CA PHE A 373 15.85 -14.74 4.10
C PHE A 373 15.07 -13.81 5.03
N ALA A 374 14.95 -12.54 4.67
CA ALA A 374 14.13 -11.58 5.42
C ALA A 374 13.31 -10.69 4.47
N ALA A 375 12.04 -10.43 4.80
CA ALA A 375 11.15 -9.67 3.92
C ALA A 375 10.04 -8.91 4.66
N GLY A 376 9.59 -7.80 4.07
CA GLY A 376 8.56 -6.93 4.61
C GLY A 376 9.12 -5.87 5.54
N ASP A 377 8.29 -5.35 6.45
CA ASP A 377 8.64 -4.20 7.29
C ASP A 377 9.83 -4.44 8.23
N VAL A 378 10.23 -5.69 8.46
CA VAL A 378 11.45 -6.03 9.20
C VAL A 378 12.72 -5.63 8.44
N VAL A 379 12.66 -5.49 7.11
CA VAL A 379 13.76 -5.07 6.22
C VAL A 379 13.58 -3.64 5.75
N SER A 380 12.39 -3.27 5.26
CA SER A 380 12.16 -1.93 4.69
C SER A 380 11.81 -0.86 5.73
N GLY A 381 11.47 -1.26 6.96
CA GLY A 381 10.68 -0.44 7.85
C GLY A 381 9.20 -0.40 7.44
N PRO A 382 8.34 0.27 8.24
CA PRO A 382 6.90 0.34 8.00
C PRO A 382 6.55 0.86 6.60
N ALA A 383 5.81 0.05 5.84
CA ALA A 383 5.43 0.33 4.45
C ALA A 383 3.93 0.05 4.23
N SER A 384 3.49 0.00 2.96
CA SER A 384 2.12 -0.37 2.61
C SER A 384 1.93 -1.88 2.45
N ILE A 385 0.68 -2.35 2.58
CA ILE A 385 0.31 -3.77 2.37
C ILE A 385 0.83 -4.29 1.02
N ILE A 386 0.68 -3.49 -0.05
CA ILE A 386 1.06 -3.92 -1.40
C ILE A 386 2.58 -4.02 -1.59
N GLU A 387 3.37 -3.23 -0.86
CA GLU A 387 4.84 -3.34 -0.84
C GLU A 387 5.29 -4.57 -0.05
N ALA A 388 4.63 -4.88 1.06
CA ALA A 388 4.86 -6.10 1.82
C ALA A 388 4.54 -7.36 0.99
N ILE A 389 3.44 -7.35 0.23
CA ILE A 389 3.10 -8.42 -0.73
C ILE A 389 4.19 -8.54 -1.81
N ALA A 390 4.65 -7.42 -2.39
CA ALA A 390 5.70 -7.43 -3.40
C ALA A 390 7.03 -8.02 -2.87
N GLN A 391 7.41 -7.69 -1.63
CA GLN A 391 8.57 -8.30 -0.97
C GLN A 391 8.37 -9.79 -0.68
N GLY A 392 7.21 -10.20 -0.17
CA GLY A 392 6.88 -11.62 0.05
C GLY A 392 6.96 -12.43 -1.25
N LYS A 393 6.52 -11.84 -2.37
CA LYS A 393 6.64 -12.44 -3.71
C LYS A 393 8.11 -12.63 -4.12
N ARG A 394 8.95 -11.60 -3.95
CA ARG A 394 10.40 -11.70 -4.22
C ARG A 394 11.11 -12.72 -3.32
N ALA A 395 10.69 -12.81 -2.05
CA ALA A 395 11.20 -13.80 -1.12
C ALA A 395 10.86 -15.22 -1.59
N ALA A 396 9.62 -15.47 -2.00
CA ALA A 396 9.21 -16.76 -2.55
C ALA A 396 10.03 -17.14 -3.81
N VAL A 397 10.26 -16.21 -4.74
CA VAL A 397 11.12 -16.46 -5.92
C VAL A 397 12.53 -16.87 -5.49
N SER A 398 13.10 -16.17 -4.52
CA SER A 398 14.49 -16.38 -4.10
C SER A 398 14.66 -17.67 -3.31
N ILE A 399 13.70 -18.00 -2.43
CA ILE A 399 13.66 -19.24 -1.67
C ILE A 399 13.43 -20.45 -2.60
N ASP A 400 12.48 -20.36 -3.55
CA ASP A 400 12.25 -21.44 -4.53
C ASP A 400 13.53 -21.74 -5.32
N LYS A 401 14.23 -20.70 -5.83
CA LYS A 401 15.52 -20.86 -6.51
C LYS A 401 16.60 -21.47 -5.61
N PHE A 402 16.70 -21.01 -4.36
CA PHE A 402 17.65 -21.54 -3.40
C PHE A 402 17.43 -23.05 -3.14
N LEU A 403 16.17 -23.49 -3.16
CA LEU A 403 15.77 -24.89 -2.95
C LEU A 403 15.83 -25.74 -4.24
N GLY A 404 16.30 -25.18 -5.36
CA GLY A 404 16.46 -25.87 -6.64
C GLY A 404 15.29 -25.71 -7.62
N GLY A 405 14.32 -24.84 -7.32
CA GLY A 405 13.22 -24.47 -8.21
C GLY A 405 13.62 -23.44 -9.28
N GLU A 406 12.69 -23.14 -10.19
CA GLU A 406 12.93 -22.21 -11.31
C GLU A 406 12.74 -20.73 -10.94
N GLY A 407 12.17 -20.44 -9.76
CA GLY A 407 11.72 -19.11 -9.36
C GLY A 407 10.47 -18.64 -10.10
N LYS A 408 9.76 -19.53 -10.79
CA LYS A 408 8.50 -19.25 -11.49
C LYS A 408 7.32 -19.56 -10.58
N ILE A 409 6.95 -18.56 -9.77
CA ILE A 409 5.95 -18.69 -8.71
C ILE A 409 4.51 -18.35 -9.15
N ASN A 410 4.35 -17.57 -10.22
CA ASN A 410 3.02 -17.32 -10.78
C ASN A 410 2.59 -18.61 -11.53
N GLY A 411 1.74 -19.41 -10.89
CA GLY A 411 1.45 -20.78 -11.35
C GLY A 411 0.45 -20.88 -12.51
N TYR A 412 -0.16 -19.77 -12.93
CA TYR A 412 -0.98 -19.70 -14.14
C TYR A 412 -0.96 -18.26 -14.65
N GLU A 413 -0.84 -18.09 -15.96
CA GLU A 413 -1.31 -16.88 -16.64
C GLU A 413 -2.55 -17.31 -17.40
N LEU A 414 -3.68 -16.62 -17.22
CA LEU A 414 -4.79 -16.80 -18.15
C LEU A 414 -4.27 -16.51 -19.56
N GLU A 415 -4.64 -17.35 -20.53
CA GLU A 415 -4.35 -17.05 -21.93
C GLU A 415 -4.77 -15.61 -22.20
N LYS A 416 -3.80 -14.81 -22.66
CA LYS A 416 -4.06 -13.42 -23.03
C LYS A 416 -5.07 -13.48 -24.17
N SER A 417 -6.34 -13.20 -23.89
CA SER A 417 -7.32 -13.07 -24.96
C SER A 417 -6.83 -12.00 -25.93
N ALA A 418 -7.05 -12.23 -27.23
CA ALA A 418 -6.88 -11.21 -28.25
C ALA A 418 -7.90 -10.10 -27.95
N ALA A 419 -7.51 -9.18 -27.06
CA ALA A 419 -8.39 -8.12 -26.62
C ALA A 419 -8.37 -7.04 -27.69
N ASN A 420 -9.47 -6.91 -28.41
CA ASN A 420 -9.70 -5.72 -29.23
C ASN A 420 -9.61 -4.49 -28.32
N GLU A 421 -8.93 -3.45 -28.81
CA GLU A 421 -8.88 -2.18 -28.10
C GLU A 421 -10.32 -1.70 -27.87
N PRO A 422 -10.75 -1.52 -26.62
CA PRO A 422 -12.12 -1.09 -26.36
C PRO A 422 -12.30 0.36 -26.81
N GLU A 423 -13.52 0.74 -27.19
CA GLU A 423 -13.85 2.16 -27.36
C GLU A 423 -13.59 2.91 -26.05
N VAL A 424 -12.76 3.97 -26.10
CA VAL A 424 -12.38 4.78 -24.93
C VAL A 424 -12.95 6.18 -25.02
N ILE A 425 -13.29 6.74 -23.86
CA ILE A 425 -13.81 8.09 -23.74
C ILE A 425 -12.64 9.03 -23.42
N LEU A 426 -12.18 9.81 -24.40
CA LEU A 426 -11.11 10.80 -24.23
C LEU A 426 -11.60 12.17 -23.73
N THR A 427 -12.90 12.35 -23.57
CA THR A 427 -13.49 13.53 -22.95
C THR A 427 -13.56 13.37 -21.42
N PRO A 428 -13.53 14.49 -20.67
CA PRO A 428 -13.68 14.45 -19.21
C PRO A 428 -14.99 13.76 -18.77
N THR A 429 -14.90 12.86 -17.80
CA THR A 429 -16.03 12.18 -17.16
C THR A 429 -15.83 12.19 -15.64
N ALA A 430 -16.92 12.39 -14.89
CA ALA A 430 -16.88 12.35 -13.44
C ALA A 430 -16.52 10.93 -12.94
N ARG A 431 -15.62 10.85 -11.96
CA ARG A 431 -15.33 9.62 -11.22
C ARG A 431 -16.59 9.15 -10.50
N THR A 432 -16.87 7.86 -10.55
CA THR A 432 -18.05 7.28 -9.92
C THR A 432 -17.95 7.43 -8.40
N TYR A 433 -19.01 8.00 -7.82
CA TYR A 433 -19.11 8.19 -6.37
C TYR A 433 -19.20 6.85 -5.65
N VAL A 434 -18.56 6.76 -4.48
CA VAL A 434 -18.57 5.58 -3.63
C VAL A 434 -19.55 5.82 -2.50
N PRO A 435 -20.63 5.05 -2.39
CA PRO A 435 -21.52 5.13 -1.25
C PRO A 435 -20.77 4.78 0.03
N VAL A 436 -21.07 5.53 1.08
CA VAL A 436 -20.49 5.40 2.42
C VAL A 436 -21.62 5.38 3.43
N ILE A 437 -21.43 4.67 4.54
CA ILE A 437 -22.44 4.66 5.61
C ILE A 437 -22.63 6.07 6.20
N PRO A 438 -23.84 6.41 6.70
CA PRO A 438 -24.12 7.69 7.34
C PRO A 438 -23.19 7.99 8.52
N LEU A 439 -22.90 9.27 8.74
CA LEU A 439 -21.99 9.72 9.80
C LEU A 439 -22.40 9.22 11.20
N GLY A 440 -23.71 9.20 11.51
CA GLY A 440 -24.21 8.67 12.78
C GLY A 440 -23.79 7.21 12.99
N ASP A 441 -23.95 6.38 11.97
CA ASP A 441 -23.58 4.96 12.04
C ASP A 441 -22.06 4.77 12.12
N ARG A 442 -21.27 5.63 11.46
CA ARG A 442 -19.79 5.61 11.58
C ARG A 442 -19.32 5.83 13.01
N LEU A 443 -19.97 6.71 13.76
CA LEU A 443 -19.57 7.08 15.12
C LEU A 443 -20.04 6.08 16.19
N HIS A 444 -20.95 5.16 15.84
CA HIS A 444 -21.55 4.19 16.77
C HIS A 444 -21.29 2.74 16.38
N SER A 445 -20.46 2.49 15.36
CA SER A 445 -20.12 1.15 14.92
C SER A 445 -18.72 1.07 14.32
N PHE A 446 -18.24 -0.17 14.17
CA PHE A 446 -17.04 -0.49 13.39
C PHE A 446 -17.39 -1.11 12.03
N ALA A 447 -18.61 -0.86 11.52
CA ALA A 447 -19.01 -1.30 10.19
C ALA A 447 -18.11 -0.67 9.11
N GLY A 448 -17.90 -1.41 8.01
CA GLY A 448 -17.14 -0.92 6.86
C GLY A 448 -17.68 0.42 6.36
N VAL A 449 -16.83 1.45 6.32
CA VAL A 449 -17.27 2.81 5.99
C VAL A 449 -17.69 2.92 4.53
N GLU A 450 -16.88 2.38 3.62
CA GLU A 450 -17.17 2.34 2.20
C GLU A 450 -18.03 1.12 1.86
N LEU A 451 -19.14 1.34 1.15
CA LEU A 451 -20.06 0.28 0.74
C LEU A 451 -19.67 -0.38 -0.59
N GLY A 452 -18.67 0.16 -1.30
CA GLY A 452 -18.21 -0.37 -2.59
C GLY A 452 -19.11 0.03 -3.75
N PHE A 453 -18.97 -0.66 -4.88
CA PHE A 453 -19.78 -0.43 -6.09
C PHE A 453 -20.81 -1.55 -6.27
N ASP A 454 -21.99 -1.18 -6.77
CA ASP A 454 -22.85 -2.13 -7.46
C ASP A 454 -22.34 -2.40 -8.89
N THR A 455 -22.95 -3.37 -9.59
CA THR A 455 -22.55 -3.76 -10.94
C THR A 455 -22.59 -2.61 -11.94
N VAL A 456 -23.61 -1.75 -11.86
CA VAL A 456 -23.80 -0.64 -12.81
C VAL A 456 -22.73 0.42 -12.59
N ALA A 457 -22.49 0.80 -11.34
CA ALA A 457 -21.45 1.73 -10.93
C ALA A 457 -20.06 1.21 -11.30
N ALA A 458 -19.76 -0.06 -11.02
CA ALA A 458 -18.48 -0.67 -11.34
C ALA A 458 -18.22 -0.70 -12.86
N GLN A 459 -19.20 -1.11 -13.66
CA GLN A 459 -19.06 -1.11 -15.13
C GLN A 459 -18.94 0.30 -15.70
N LYS A 460 -19.69 1.28 -15.17
CA LYS A 460 -19.56 2.69 -15.56
C LYS A 460 -18.16 3.21 -15.26
N GLU A 461 -17.63 2.91 -14.08
CA GLU A 461 -16.28 3.32 -13.68
C GLU A 461 -15.21 2.62 -14.53
N ALA A 462 -15.36 1.32 -14.80
CA ALA A 462 -14.44 0.55 -15.65
C ALA A 462 -14.38 1.09 -17.09
N LYS A 463 -15.49 1.61 -17.64
CA LYS A 463 -15.54 2.26 -18.96
C LYS A 463 -14.71 3.54 -19.05
N ARG A 464 -14.31 4.15 -17.93
CA ARG A 464 -13.40 5.32 -17.92
C ARG A 464 -11.95 4.94 -18.20
N CYS A 465 -11.60 3.65 -18.06
CA CYS A 465 -10.25 3.15 -18.34
C CYS A 465 -9.86 3.39 -19.80
N LEU A 466 -8.65 3.93 -19.99
CA LEU A 466 -8.12 4.25 -21.32
C LEU A 466 -7.42 3.07 -21.99
N ALA A 467 -7.43 1.86 -21.41
CA ALA A 467 -6.76 0.67 -21.96
C ALA A 467 -5.33 0.96 -22.45
N CYS A 468 -4.52 1.59 -21.59
CA CYS A 468 -3.21 2.13 -21.96
C CYS A 468 -2.22 1.06 -22.45
N ASP A 469 -2.43 -0.19 -22.05
CA ASP A 469 -1.69 -1.38 -22.45
C ASP A 469 -1.92 -1.79 -23.92
N LEU A 470 -3.01 -1.37 -24.53
CA LEU A 470 -3.38 -1.67 -25.92
C LEU A 470 -3.23 -0.45 -26.84
N ARG A 471 -2.73 0.67 -26.33
CA ARG A 471 -2.68 1.97 -27.02
C ARG A 471 -1.27 2.31 -27.48
N GLU A 472 -0.99 2.04 -28.74
CA GLU A 472 0.29 2.33 -29.37
C GLU A 472 0.18 3.51 -30.34
N PHE A 473 1.11 4.44 -30.23
CA PHE A 473 1.17 5.65 -31.03
C PHE A 473 2.61 5.94 -31.43
N TYR A 474 2.81 6.32 -32.68
CA TYR A 474 4.02 6.97 -33.15
C TYR A 474 3.99 8.44 -32.71
N VAL A 475 5.08 8.91 -32.11
CA VAL A 475 5.22 10.30 -31.66
C VAL A 475 6.54 10.84 -32.16
N GLU A 476 6.47 11.93 -32.92
CA GLU A 476 7.63 12.62 -33.45
C GLU A 476 7.59 14.10 -33.07
N VAL A 477 8.76 14.68 -32.82
CA VAL A 477 8.92 16.12 -32.68
C VAL A 477 9.85 16.59 -33.80
N ASP A 478 9.40 17.53 -34.63
CA ASP A 478 10.27 18.25 -35.56
C ASP A 478 11.26 19.10 -34.76
N GLY A 479 12.47 18.56 -34.61
CA GLY A 479 13.54 19.18 -33.84
C GLY A 479 14.02 20.51 -34.42
N ASN A 480 13.83 20.76 -35.72
CA ASN A 480 14.21 22.03 -36.33
C ASN A 480 13.15 23.12 -36.09
N GLY A 481 11.88 22.74 -36.08
CA GLY A 481 10.76 23.61 -35.76
C GLY A 481 10.69 24.02 -34.29
N CYS A 482 11.11 23.15 -33.37
CA CYS A 482 10.94 23.32 -31.93
C CYS A 482 11.80 24.44 -31.31
N LYS A 483 11.22 25.22 -30.38
CA LYS A 483 11.85 26.36 -29.70
C LYS A 483 12.03 26.18 -28.18
N GLU A 484 12.12 24.95 -27.68
CA GLU A 484 12.39 24.65 -26.26
C GLU A 484 11.37 25.26 -25.25
N CYS A 485 10.10 25.49 -25.65
CA CYS A 485 9.12 26.06 -24.72
C CYS A 485 8.73 25.12 -23.56
N GLY A 486 8.98 23.81 -23.69
CA GLY A 486 8.70 22.81 -22.66
C GLY A 486 7.23 22.47 -22.41
N TYR A 487 6.27 23.12 -23.09
CA TYR A 487 4.84 22.92 -22.83
C TYR A 487 4.39 21.47 -23.01
N CYS A 488 4.94 20.75 -23.99
CA CYS A 488 4.63 19.33 -24.19
C CYS A 488 5.01 18.46 -22.98
N ALA A 489 6.15 18.74 -22.33
CA ALA A 489 6.57 18.06 -21.11
C ALA A 489 5.73 18.48 -19.90
N HIS A 490 5.33 19.76 -19.83
CA HIS A 490 4.49 20.27 -18.75
C HIS A 490 3.09 19.63 -18.74
N VAL A 491 2.46 19.44 -19.92
CA VAL A 491 1.11 18.87 -20.01
C VAL A 491 1.08 17.34 -20.02
N CYS A 492 2.21 16.68 -20.31
CA CYS A 492 2.30 15.23 -20.40
C CYS A 492 2.71 14.60 -19.06
N THR A 493 1.74 14.11 -18.29
CA THR A 493 2.03 13.47 -16.98
C THR A 493 2.70 12.10 -17.10
N LEU A 494 2.84 11.57 -18.33
CA LEU A 494 3.48 10.28 -18.61
C LEU A 494 4.98 10.41 -18.92
N GLY A 495 5.51 11.64 -19.00
CA GLY A 495 6.94 11.87 -19.21
C GLY A 495 7.43 11.50 -20.60
N VAL A 496 6.58 11.64 -21.64
CA VAL A 496 6.97 11.31 -23.03
C VAL A 496 8.07 12.24 -23.55
N PHE A 497 8.09 13.51 -23.14
CA PHE A 497 8.95 14.53 -23.71
C PHE A 497 10.01 15.03 -22.73
N ALA A 498 11.23 15.27 -23.23
CA ALA A 498 12.31 15.95 -22.51
C ALA A 498 13.15 16.81 -23.48
N PRO A 499 13.93 17.80 -22.98
CA PRO A 499 14.87 18.53 -23.82
C PRO A 499 15.95 17.60 -24.40
N ALA A 500 16.33 17.86 -25.65
CA ALA A 500 17.44 17.17 -26.29
C ALA A 500 18.80 17.54 -25.67
N ASN A 501 19.79 16.67 -25.88
CA ASN A 501 21.19 16.92 -25.52
C ASN A 501 21.97 17.64 -26.63
N TYR A 502 21.30 18.14 -27.66
CA TYR A 502 21.87 18.87 -28.79
C TYR A 502 21.11 20.17 -29.05
N PHE A 503 21.71 21.09 -29.80
CA PHE A 503 21.07 22.30 -30.30
C PHE A 503 20.63 22.12 -31.75
N ASN A 504 19.46 22.65 -32.12
CA ASN A 504 19.05 22.74 -33.52
C ASN A 504 19.72 23.93 -34.23
N ASP A 505 19.50 24.07 -35.53
CA ASP A 505 20.09 25.13 -36.37
C ASP A 505 19.73 26.56 -35.92
N ARG A 506 18.71 26.69 -35.06
CA ARG A 506 18.24 27.96 -34.49
C ARG A 506 18.79 28.22 -33.08
N GLY A 507 19.62 27.33 -32.54
CA GLY A 507 20.27 27.47 -31.24
C GLY A 507 19.39 27.10 -30.03
N TYR A 508 18.26 26.42 -30.23
CA TYR A 508 17.42 25.89 -29.15
C TYR A 508 17.77 24.43 -28.86
N LYS A 509 17.54 23.94 -27.63
CA LYS A 509 17.50 22.50 -27.38
C LYS A 509 16.09 21.99 -27.64
N PRO A 510 15.79 21.39 -28.80
CA PRO A 510 14.43 20.99 -29.10
C PRO A 510 13.94 19.95 -28.08
N MET A 511 12.63 19.95 -27.83
CA MET A 511 12.00 18.85 -27.13
C MET A 511 12.06 17.60 -28.02
N VAL A 512 12.24 16.42 -27.41
CA VAL A 512 12.21 15.13 -28.10
C VAL A 512 11.33 14.15 -27.33
N ALA A 513 10.70 13.22 -28.05
CA ALA A 513 9.97 12.12 -27.43
C ALA A 513 10.98 11.07 -26.92
N VAL A 514 11.38 11.16 -25.65
CA VAL A 514 12.31 10.22 -25.00
C VAL A 514 11.65 8.92 -24.57
N HIS A 515 10.33 8.97 -24.35
CA HIS A 515 9.51 7.81 -23.97
C HIS A 515 8.25 7.71 -24.85
N PRO A 516 8.39 7.62 -26.20
CA PRO A 516 7.26 7.56 -27.11
C PRO A 516 6.32 6.38 -26.82
N GLU A 517 6.87 5.27 -26.30
CA GLU A 517 6.12 4.09 -25.88
C GLU A 517 5.06 4.39 -24.83
N LYS A 518 5.22 5.46 -24.03
CA LYS A 518 4.25 5.85 -23.00
C LYS A 518 3.05 6.62 -23.57
N CYS A 519 3.10 7.10 -24.82
CA CYS A 519 2.06 7.94 -25.40
C CYS A 519 0.70 7.23 -25.50
N ILE A 520 -0.36 7.80 -24.92
CA ILE A 520 -1.73 7.25 -24.99
C ILE A 520 -2.62 7.93 -26.05
N GLY A 521 -2.05 8.82 -26.86
CA GLY A 521 -2.80 9.56 -27.88
C GLY A 521 -3.87 10.50 -27.32
N CYS A 522 -3.59 11.21 -26.21
CA CYS A 522 -4.51 12.22 -25.66
C CYS A 522 -4.45 13.57 -26.39
N LEU A 523 -3.48 13.75 -27.31
CA LEU A 523 -3.27 14.92 -28.17
C LEU A 523 -3.06 16.27 -27.46
N LYS A 524 -2.93 16.29 -26.12
CA LYS A 524 -2.69 17.54 -25.38
C LYS A 524 -1.43 18.28 -25.81
N CYS A 525 -0.32 17.55 -25.93
CA CYS A 525 0.96 18.13 -26.36
C CYS A 525 0.86 18.72 -27.78
N PHE A 526 0.12 18.07 -28.69
CA PHE A 526 -0.16 18.58 -30.02
C PHE A 526 -0.88 19.93 -29.96
N PHE A 527 -1.96 20.03 -29.19
CA PHE A 527 -2.75 21.26 -29.10
C PHE A 527 -2.04 22.43 -28.40
N VAL A 528 -1.11 22.16 -27.48
CA VAL A 528 -0.36 23.23 -26.79
C VAL A 528 0.95 23.59 -27.49
N CYS A 529 1.33 22.89 -28.57
CA CYS A 529 2.55 23.19 -29.30
C CYS A 529 2.37 24.47 -30.11
N PRO A 530 3.08 25.57 -29.78
CA PRO A 530 2.90 26.85 -30.48
C PRO A 530 3.42 26.82 -31.91
N ASP A 531 4.35 25.91 -32.21
CA ASP A 531 5.03 25.79 -33.50
C ASP A 531 4.54 24.58 -34.33
N PHE A 532 3.51 23.87 -33.86
CA PHE A 532 2.97 22.65 -34.49
C PHE A 532 4.03 21.60 -34.83
N SER A 533 5.10 21.55 -34.05
CA SER A 533 6.26 20.66 -34.27
C SER A 533 6.06 19.25 -33.74
N ILE A 534 4.85 18.83 -33.37
CA ILE A 534 4.58 17.51 -32.79
C ILE A 534 3.61 16.77 -33.69
N SER A 535 3.94 15.53 -34.04
CA SER A 535 3.08 14.61 -34.79
C SER A 535 2.75 13.41 -33.91
N ILE A 536 1.47 13.00 -33.89
CA ILE A 536 1.01 11.82 -33.17
C ILE A 536 0.11 11.01 -34.10
N GLU A 537 0.54 9.78 -34.39
CA GLU A 537 -0.19 8.86 -35.26
C GLU A 537 -0.44 7.56 -34.52
N LYS A 538 -1.62 6.96 -34.71
CA LYS A 538 -1.92 5.66 -34.11
C LYS A 538 -1.19 4.57 -34.90
N ASN A 539 -0.52 3.66 -34.22
CA ASN A 539 0.02 2.46 -34.88
C ASN A 539 -1.18 1.62 -35.33
N VAL A 540 -1.33 1.44 -36.65
CA VAL A 540 -2.41 0.66 -37.27
C VAL A 540 -2.04 -0.81 -37.35
#